data_AF-A0A833LLX6-F1
#
_entry.id   AF-A0A833LLX6-F1
#
_cell.length_a   1.000
_cell.length_b   1.000
_cell.length_c   1.000
_cell.angle_alpha   90.00
_cell.angle_beta   90.00
_cell.angle_gamma   90.00
#
_symmetry.space_group_name_H-M   'P 1'
#
loop_
_entity.id
_entity.type
_entity.pdbx_description
1 polymer ?
#
loop_
_entity_poly.entity_id
_entity_poly.type
_entity_poly.pdbx_seq_one_letter_code
_entity_poly.pdbx_strand_id
1 'polypeptide(L)'
;MNCHIGRAMMFAVVFSIAPCVSEAVKAETIRIVALGASNTNSYGVSPGEGWPAKLERMLRAKGFDVRVVVSANNGDGTAAILGRVDSVVTPGTRVVVYDSGERNDIRRGVPAGVARANAAQIQARIRARGAVPIAANSLAVPPHLLQEDKSRGPHANPQGHSHVASRLLPQVVAAIGKKK
;
A
#
# COMPACT_ATOMS: atom_id res chain seq x y z
N MET A 1 -66.05 47.05 -45.09
CA MET A 1 -65.01 47.36 -44.08
C MET A 1 -64.88 46.13 -43.21
N ASN A 2 -63.75 45.44 -43.36
CA ASN A 2 -63.47 44.11 -42.82
C ASN A 2 -63.06 44.19 -41.35
N CYS A 3 -63.34 43.16 -40.55
CA CYS A 3 -62.49 42.85 -39.40
C CYS A 3 -62.52 41.34 -39.11
N HIS A 4 -61.45 40.65 -39.48
CA HIS A 4 -61.20 39.25 -39.15
C HIS A 4 -60.54 39.18 -37.77
N ILE A 5 -61.13 38.39 -36.87
CA ILE A 5 -60.61 38.12 -35.53
C ILE A 5 -59.49 37.09 -35.66
N GLY A 6 -58.24 37.55 -35.49
CA GLY A 6 -57.04 36.70 -35.49
C GLY A 6 -56.92 35.92 -34.19
N ARG A 7 -56.88 34.59 -34.29
CA ARG A 7 -56.70 33.66 -33.16
C ARG A 7 -55.21 33.48 -32.91
N ALA A 8 -54.68 34.10 -31.86
CA ALA A 8 -53.29 33.94 -31.45
C ALA A 8 -53.06 32.52 -30.89
N MET A 9 -52.31 31.68 -31.62
CA MET A 9 -51.78 30.42 -31.10
C MET A 9 -50.57 30.73 -30.22
N MET A 10 -50.72 30.51 -28.92
CA MET A 10 -49.66 30.62 -27.92
C MET A 10 -48.83 29.32 -27.95
N PHE A 11 -47.61 29.35 -28.49
CA PHE A 11 -46.67 28.23 -28.42
C PHE A 11 -46.05 28.18 -27.02
N ALA A 12 -46.48 27.24 -26.19
CA ALA A 12 -45.85 26.95 -24.91
C ALA A 12 -44.52 26.20 -25.16
N VAL A 13 -43.40 26.89 -24.97
CA VAL A 13 -42.06 26.27 -24.97
C VAL A 13 -41.89 25.52 -23.65
N VAL A 14 -42.02 24.20 -23.69
CA VAL A 14 -41.72 23.31 -22.55
C VAL A 14 -40.21 23.15 -22.45
N PHE A 15 -39.60 23.86 -21.51
CA PHE A 15 -38.17 23.73 -21.19
C PHE A 15 -37.97 22.42 -20.40
N SER A 16 -37.68 21.32 -21.09
CA SER A 16 -37.30 20.05 -20.46
C SER A 16 -35.97 20.22 -19.73
N ILE A 17 -36.04 20.35 -18.40
CA ILE A 17 -34.87 20.30 -17.52
C ILE A 17 -34.45 18.82 -17.46
N ALA A 18 -33.54 18.42 -18.34
CA ALA A 18 -32.94 17.09 -18.27
C ALA A 18 -32.09 17.00 -16.99
N PRO A 19 -32.40 16.12 -16.02
CA PRO A 19 -31.53 15.90 -14.88
C PRO A 19 -30.20 15.34 -15.40
N CYS A 20 -29.14 16.12 -15.22
CA CYS A 20 -27.77 15.69 -15.42
C CYS A 20 -27.47 14.61 -14.37
N VAL A 21 -27.61 13.35 -14.75
CA VAL A 21 -27.19 12.23 -13.92
C VAL A 21 -25.67 12.21 -13.94
N SER A 22 -25.06 12.89 -12.98
CA SER A 22 -23.62 12.83 -12.76
C SER A 22 -23.30 11.44 -12.21
N GLU A 23 -22.83 10.53 -13.05
CA GLU A 23 -22.24 9.27 -12.58
C GLU A 23 -21.06 9.60 -11.66
N ALA A 24 -21.24 9.34 -10.37
CA ALA A 24 -20.14 9.40 -9.42
C ALA A 24 -19.16 8.28 -9.78
N VAL A 25 -18.10 8.61 -10.53
CA VAL A 25 -16.96 7.72 -10.74
C VAL A 25 -16.40 7.37 -9.37
N LYS A 26 -16.68 6.16 -8.89
CA LYS A 26 -16.14 5.65 -7.64
C LYS A 26 -14.65 5.48 -7.84
N ALA A 27 -13.83 6.31 -7.18
CA ALA A 27 -12.38 6.16 -7.22
C ALA A 27 -12.01 4.74 -6.77
N GLU A 28 -11.22 4.05 -7.58
CA GLU A 28 -10.76 2.68 -7.28
C GLU A 28 -9.85 2.69 -6.05
N THR A 29 -10.14 1.83 -5.06
CA THR A 29 -9.35 1.70 -3.85
C THR A 29 -7.89 1.36 -4.18
N ILE A 30 -6.96 2.19 -3.72
CA ILE A 30 -5.53 2.03 -3.98
C ILE A 30 -5.01 0.82 -3.21
N ARG A 31 -4.54 -0.19 -3.96
CA ARG A 31 -3.94 -1.40 -3.40
C ARG A 31 -2.45 -1.20 -3.11
N ILE A 32 -2.08 -1.47 -1.86
CA ILE A 32 -0.70 -1.50 -1.38
C ILE A 32 -0.41 -2.91 -0.87
N VAL A 33 0.76 -3.46 -1.20
CA VAL A 33 1.22 -4.74 -0.65
C VAL A 33 2.31 -4.50 0.38
N ALA A 34 2.16 -5.08 1.56
CA ALA A 34 3.20 -5.18 2.58
C ALA A 34 3.83 -6.58 2.48
N LEU A 35 5.02 -6.67 1.88
CA LEU A 35 5.74 -7.93 1.62
C LEU A 35 6.89 -8.10 2.62
N GLY A 36 7.08 -9.27 3.23
CA GLY A 36 8.28 -9.48 4.03
C GLY A 36 8.19 -10.61 5.05
N ALA A 37 8.86 -10.44 6.18
CA ALA A 37 8.95 -11.45 7.23
C ALA A 37 8.26 -11.02 8.53
N SER A 38 8.85 -11.28 9.69
CA SER A 38 8.21 -11.12 11.00
C SER A 38 7.75 -9.71 11.34
N ASN A 39 8.56 -8.67 11.08
CA ASN A 39 8.13 -7.29 11.31
C ASN A 39 6.99 -6.87 10.37
N THR A 40 6.98 -7.35 9.13
CA THR A 40 5.84 -7.14 8.21
C THR A 40 4.60 -7.89 8.68
N ASN A 41 4.78 -9.09 9.23
CA ASN A 41 3.72 -9.90 9.82
C ASN A 41 3.28 -9.40 11.21
N SER A 42 3.82 -8.28 11.70
CA SER A 42 3.49 -7.68 13.00
C SER A 42 3.71 -8.64 14.17
N TYR A 43 4.76 -9.48 14.07
CA TYR A 43 5.10 -10.44 15.10
C TYR A 43 5.41 -9.75 16.44
N GLY A 44 4.82 -10.26 17.52
CA GLY A 44 5.11 -9.79 18.88
C GLY A 44 4.33 -8.56 19.33
N VAL A 45 3.36 -8.07 18.53
CA VAL A 45 2.47 -6.96 18.91
C VAL A 45 0.99 -7.32 18.74
N SER A 46 0.10 -6.56 19.38
CA SER A 46 -1.33 -6.81 19.32
C SER A 46 -1.91 -6.53 17.91
N PRO A 47 -3.06 -7.14 17.56
CA PRO A 47 -3.72 -6.87 16.28
C PRO A 47 -3.92 -5.36 16.05
N GLY A 48 -3.56 -4.88 14.86
CA GLY A 48 -3.67 -3.46 14.50
C GLY A 48 -2.52 -2.56 14.98
N GLU A 49 -1.59 -3.09 15.78
CA GLU A 49 -0.38 -2.37 16.22
C GLU A 49 0.81 -2.51 15.27
N GLY A 50 0.71 -3.42 14.30
CA GLY A 50 1.67 -3.55 13.21
C GLY A 50 1.77 -2.30 12.33
N TRP A 51 2.96 -2.08 11.76
CA TRP A 51 3.19 -0.97 10.84
C TRP A 51 2.26 -1.01 9.61
N PRO A 52 1.86 -2.16 9.02
CA PRO A 52 0.96 -2.15 7.86
C PRO A 52 -0.41 -1.56 8.20
N ALA A 53 -0.98 -1.96 9.32
CA ALA A 53 -2.28 -1.45 9.78
C ALA A 53 -2.19 0.02 10.20
N LYS A 54 -1.09 0.43 10.84
CA LYS A 54 -0.83 1.84 11.19
C LYS A 54 -0.69 2.71 9.94
N LEU A 55 0.08 2.26 8.95
CA LEU A 55 0.24 2.95 7.68
C LEU A 55 -1.10 3.11 6.95
N GLU A 56 -1.91 2.05 6.88
CA GLU A 56 -3.25 2.12 6.28
C GLU A 56 -4.12 3.20 6.94
N ARG A 57 -4.18 3.23 8.29
CA ARG A 57 -4.92 4.26 9.02
C ARG A 57 -4.40 5.67 8.74
N MET A 58 -3.07 5.84 8.71
CA MET A 58 -2.44 7.15 8.46
C MET A 58 -2.70 7.66 7.05
N LEU A 59 -2.71 6.77 6.04
CA LEU A 59 -3.06 7.11 4.66
C LEU A 59 -4.56 7.47 4.53
N ARG A 60 -5.45 6.70 5.17
CA ARG A 60 -6.89 7.01 5.20
C ARG A 60 -7.18 8.33 5.89
N ALA A 61 -6.50 8.64 6.99
CA ALA A 61 -6.59 9.94 7.66
C ALA A 61 -6.12 11.11 6.77
N LYS A 62 -5.27 10.84 5.78
CA LYS A 62 -4.88 11.81 4.75
C LYS A 62 -5.86 11.88 3.57
N GLY A 63 -6.96 11.13 3.60
CA GLY A 63 -7.99 11.12 2.56
C GLY A 63 -7.66 10.26 1.34
N PHE A 64 -6.77 9.28 1.48
CA PHE A 64 -6.58 8.25 0.45
C PHE A 64 -7.51 7.06 0.73
N ASP A 65 -8.26 6.62 -0.28
CA ASP A 65 -8.93 5.32 -0.21
C ASP A 65 -7.91 4.21 -0.51
N VAL A 66 -7.36 3.61 0.55
CA VAL A 66 -6.30 2.59 0.46
C VAL A 66 -6.68 1.30 1.17
N ARG A 67 -6.13 0.21 0.64
CA ARG A 67 -6.06 -1.09 1.31
C ARG A 67 -4.64 -1.63 1.28
N VAL A 68 -4.11 -1.95 2.45
CA VAL A 68 -2.83 -2.61 2.65
C VAL A 68 -3.06 -4.11 2.82
N VAL A 69 -2.50 -4.90 1.92
CA VAL A 69 -2.55 -6.36 1.93
C VAL A 69 -1.21 -6.90 2.42
N VAL A 70 -1.24 -7.65 3.51
CA VAL A 70 -0.04 -8.24 4.12
C VAL A 70 0.26 -9.60 3.48
N SER A 71 1.49 -9.77 3.00
CA SER A 71 2.05 -11.03 2.53
C SER A 71 3.38 -11.28 3.24
N ALA A 72 3.32 -11.88 4.42
CA ALA A 72 4.49 -12.07 5.24
C ALA A 72 4.40 -13.31 6.13
N ASN A 73 5.50 -14.08 6.21
CA ASN A 73 5.63 -15.18 7.14
C ASN A 73 6.85 -15.00 8.05
N ASN A 74 6.70 -15.39 9.31
CA ASN A 74 7.74 -15.20 10.32
C ASN A 74 9.00 -16.01 10.00
N GLY A 75 10.10 -15.31 9.76
CA GLY A 75 11.40 -15.95 9.49
C GLY A 75 11.66 -16.27 8.02
N ASP A 76 10.87 -15.74 7.10
CA ASP A 76 11.17 -15.87 5.67
C ASP A 76 12.49 -15.19 5.31
N GLY A 77 13.34 -15.93 4.60
CA GLY A 77 14.55 -15.40 3.97
C GLY A 77 14.26 -14.80 2.60
N THR A 78 15.30 -14.28 1.95
CA THR A 78 15.15 -13.63 0.63
C THR A 78 14.59 -14.58 -0.44
N ALA A 79 15.00 -15.86 -0.40
CA ALA A 79 14.51 -16.86 -1.35
C ALA A 79 13.00 -17.11 -1.23
N ALA A 80 12.48 -17.20 0.00
CA ALA A 80 11.06 -17.43 0.26
C ALA A 80 10.20 -16.22 -0.15
N ILE A 81 10.70 -15.00 0.09
CA ILE A 81 10.04 -13.77 -0.32
C ILE A 81 10.03 -13.64 -1.85
N LEU A 82 11.17 -13.90 -2.50
CA LEU A 82 11.29 -13.94 -3.95
C LEU A 82 10.32 -14.95 -4.57
N GLY A 83 10.18 -16.13 -3.98
CA GLY A 83 9.30 -17.19 -4.48
C GLY A 83 7.81 -16.83 -4.52
N ARG A 84 7.37 -15.80 -3.79
CA ARG A 84 5.96 -15.37 -3.76
C ARG A 84 5.69 -13.97 -4.28
N VAL A 85 6.71 -13.19 -4.65
CA VAL A 85 6.52 -11.80 -5.07
C VAL A 85 5.54 -11.70 -6.24
N ASP A 86 5.61 -12.63 -7.17
CA ASP A 86 4.78 -12.63 -8.38
C ASP A 86 3.30 -12.94 -8.12
N SER A 87 3.00 -13.77 -7.12
CA SER A 87 1.61 -14.11 -6.78
C SER A 87 0.92 -13.01 -5.99
N VAL A 88 1.67 -12.17 -5.27
CA VAL A 88 1.08 -11.14 -4.40
C VAL A 88 1.04 -9.74 -5.00
N VAL A 89 1.94 -9.45 -5.95
CA VAL A 89 1.95 -8.20 -6.71
C VAL A 89 1.09 -8.39 -7.96
N THR A 90 -0.22 -8.25 -7.79
CA THR A 90 -1.19 -8.38 -8.88
C THR A 90 -1.33 -7.06 -9.65
N PRO A 91 -1.88 -7.08 -10.89
CA PRO A 91 -2.29 -5.86 -11.59
C PRO A 91 -3.12 -4.94 -10.68
N GLY A 92 -2.91 -3.62 -10.79
CA GLY A 92 -3.54 -2.63 -9.92
C GLY A 92 -2.80 -2.38 -8.59
N THR A 93 -1.78 -3.18 -8.24
CA THR A 93 -0.92 -2.87 -7.08
C THR A 93 -0.11 -1.60 -7.37
N ARG A 94 -0.29 -0.54 -6.58
CA ARG A 94 0.38 0.74 -6.80
C ARG A 94 1.74 0.80 -6.13
N VAL A 95 1.82 0.28 -4.90
CA VAL A 95 3.00 0.35 -4.04
C VAL A 95 3.22 -1.02 -3.40
N VAL A 96 4.48 -1.45 -3.35
CA VAL A 96 4.90 -2.58 -2.53
C VAL A 96 5.89 -2.08 -1.50
N VAL A 97 5.50 -2.11 -0.23
CA VAL A 97 6.40 -1.87 0.88
C VAL A 97 7.00 -3.21 1.28
N TYR A 98 8.32 -3.37 1.19
CA TYR A 98 8.96 -4.67 1.33
C TYR A 98 10.11 -4.71 2.35
N ASP A 99 10.19 -5.81 3.11
CA ASP A 99 11.40 -6.28 3.77
C ASP A 99 11.95 -7.45 2.94
N SER A 100 13.23 -7.40 2.56
CA SER A 100 13.87 -8.41 1.72
C SER A 100 14.09 -9.74 2.44
N GLY A 101 14.11 -9.76 3.78
CA GLY A 101 14.41 -10.96 4.57
C GLY A 101 15.90 -11.25 4.77
N GLU A 102 16.80 -10.37 4.32
CA GLU A 102 18.25 -10.53 4.45
C GLU A 102 18.72 -10.78 5.89
N ARG A 103 18.04 -10.20 6.89
CA ARG A 103 18.37 -10.45 8.31
C ARG A 103 18.17 -11.92 8.70
N ASN A 104 17.18 -12.59 8.12
CA ASN A 104 16.93 -14.01 8.38
C ASN A 104 17.96 -14.89 7.68
N ASP A 105 18.37 -14.50 6.49
CA ASP A 105 19.43 -15.15 5.72
C ASP A 105 20.78 -15.08 6.45
N ILE A 106 21.13 -13.92 7.01
CA ILE A 106 22.34 -13.74 7.83
C ILE A 106 22.35 -14.70 9.03
N ARG A 107 21.25 -14.79 9.77
CA ARG A 107 21.16 -15.69 10.94
C ARG A 107 21.24 -17.18 10.57
N ARG A 108 20.98 -17.52 9.31
CA ARG A 108 21.05 -18.89 8.78
C ARG A 108 22.34 -19.19 8.01
N GLY A 109 23.27 -18.23 7.92
CA GLY A 109 24.51 -18.40 7.17
C GLY A 109 24.34 -18.45 5.65
N VAL A 110 23.28 -17.88 5.10
CA VAL A 110 23.10 -17.76 3.64
C VAL A 110 24.19 -16.82 3.09
N PRO A 111 24.89 -17.19 2.00
CA PRO A 111 25.91 -16.32 1.41
C PRO A 111 25.36 -14.94 1.03
N ALA A 112 26.07 -13.87 1.42
CA ALA A 112 25.62 -12.50 1.19
C ALA A 112 25.36 -12.18 -0.29
N GLY A 113 26.13 -12.77 -1.21
CA GLY A 113 25.90 -12.63 -2.65
C GLY A 113 24.54 -13.17 -3.10
N VAL A 114 24.12 -14.31 -2.56
CA VAL A 114 22.81 -14.92 -2.85
C VAL A 114 21.69 -14.05 -2.29
N ALA A 115 21.80 -13.60 -1.03
CA ALA A 115 20.81 -12.75 -0.40
C ALA A 115 20.61 -11.42 -1.16
N ARG A 116 21.71 -10.78 -1.58
CA ARG A 116 21.69 -9.54 -2.38
C ARG A 116 21.08 -9.76 -3.77
N ALA A 117 21.43 -10.86 -4.44
CA ALA A 117 20.87 -11.19 -5.75
C ALA A 117 19.34 -11.38 -5.67
N ASN A 118 18.87 -12.10 -4.65
CA ASN A 118 17.44 -12.30 -4.42
C ASN A 118 16.74 -10.97 -4.10
N ALA A 119 17.32 -10.13 -3.24
CA ALA A 119 16.77 -8.80 -2.91
C ALA A 119 16.65 -7.91 -4.15
N ALA A 120 17.66 -7.90 -5.03
CA ALA A 120 17.61 -7.20 -6.30
C ALA A 120 16.51 -7.75 -7.23
N GLN A 121 16.34 -9.07 -7.29
CA GLN A 121 15.27 -9.68 -8.08
C GLN A 121 13.87 -9.38 -7.53
N ILE A 122 13.69 -9.35 -6.21
CA ILE A 122 12.43 -8.93 -5.58
C ILE A 122 12.06 -7.52 -6.06
N GLN A 123 13.00 -6.58 -5.97
CA GLN A 123 12.79 -5.20 -6.39
C GLN A 123 12.50 -5.09 -7.91
N ALA A 124 13.23 -5.85 -8.72
CA ALA A 124 13.01 -5.90 -10.17
C ALA A 124 11.61 -6.44 -10.52
N ARG A 125 11.17 -7.52 -9.88
CA ARG A 125 9.84 -8.12 -10.12
C ARG A 125 8.70 -7.22 -9.67
N ILE A 126 8.86 -6.49 -8.58
CA ILE A 126 7.90 -5.45 -8.16
C ILE A 126 7.73 -4.40 -9.27
N ARG A 127 8.85 -3.86 -9.78
CA ARG A 127 8.84 -2.83 -10.83
C ARG A 127 8.28 -3.35 -12.16
N ALA A 128 8.63 -4.58 -12.54
CA ALA A 128 8.13 -5.21 -13.77
C ALA A 128 6.60 -5.32 -13.80
N ARG A 129 5.96 -5.25 -12.62
CA ARG A 129 4.50 -5.30 -12.45
C ARG A 129 3.86 -3.92 -12.31
N GLY A 130 4.62 -2.85 -12.55
CA GLY A 130 4.13 -1.47 -12.52
C GLY A 130 3.98 -0.87 -11.12
N ALA A 131 4.42 -1.58 -10.08
CA ALA A 131 4.35 -1.10 -8.70
C ALA A 131 5.65 -0.41 -8.27
N VAL A 132 5.54 0.57 -7.36
CA VAL A 132 6.70 1.25 -6.77
C VAL A 132 7.21 0.45 -5.56
N PRO A 133 8.46 -0.06 -5.58
CA PRO A 133 9.06 -0.72 -4.42
C PRO A 133 9.55 0.32 -3.39
N ILE A 134 9.15 0.16 -2.12
CA ILE A 134 9.61 0.94 -0.98
C ILE A 134 10.17 0.00 0.08
N ALA A 135 11.44 0.14 0.42
CA ALA A 135 12.09 -0.70 1.41
C ALA A 135 11.64 -0.33 2.84
N ALA A 136 11.17 -1.31 3.61
CA ALA A 136 10.88 -1.19 5.04
C ALA A 136 12.12 -1.48 5.91
N ASN A 137 13.01 -2.34 5.43
CA ASN A 137 14.25 -2.72 6.15
C ASN A 137 15.29 -1.59 6.22
N SER A 138 15.24 -0.61 5.32
CA SER A 138 16.10 0.58 5.32
C SER A 138 15.68 1.62 6.38
N LEU A 139 14.52 1.43 7.01
CA LEU A 139 14.00 2.31 8.03
C LEU A 139 14.53 1.83 9.37
N ALA A 140 15.79 2.15 9.66
CA ALA A 140 16.48 1.80 10.89
C ALA A 140 15.58 2.08 12.11
N VAL A 141 15.15 1.01 12.80
CA VAL A 141 14.37 1.13 14.03
C VAL A 141 15.36 1.35 15.18
N PRO A 142 15.25 2.45 15.93
CA PRO A 142 16.12 2.72 17.08
C PRO A 142 16.14 1.55 18.08
N PRO A 143 17.28 1.23 18.72
CA PRO A 143 17.39 0.08 19.62
C PRO A 143 16.36 0.06 20.76
N HIS A 144 16.02 1.21 21.34
CA HIS A 144 15.01 1.31 22.41
C HIS A 144 13.57 1.05 21.94
N LEU A 145 13.34 1.04 20.62
CA LEU A 145 12.06 0.67 20.01
C LEU A 145 12.04 -0.79 19.55
N LEU A 146 13.09 -1.56 19.86
CA LEU A 146 13.16 -2.98 19.64
C LEU A 146 12.82 -3.73 20.93
N GLN A 147 12.19 -4.88 20.78
CA GLN A 147 12.03 -5.90 21.81
C GLN A 147 12.79 -7.15 21.38
N GLU A 148 13.48 -7.78 22.32
CA GLU A 148 14.20 -9.03 22.04
C GLU A 148 13.25 -10.22 22.00
N ASP A 149 13.40 -11.07 20.98
CA ASP A 149 12.85 -12.41 20.94
C ASP A 149 14.01 -13.40 20.95
N LYS A 150 14.10 -14.20 22.02
CA LYS A 150 15.14 -15.22 22.23
C LYS A 150 15.30 -16.19 21.04
N SER A 151 14.25 -16.39 20.24
CA SER A 151 14.25 -17.33 19.11
C SER A 151 14.56 -16.70 17.76
N ARG A 152 14.38 -15.37 17.60
CA ARG A 152 14.41 -14.71 16.28
C ARG A 152 15.19 -13.38 16.25
N GLY A 153 15.69 -12.91 17.40
CA GLY A 153 16.41 -11.65 17.56
C GLY A 153 15.48 -10.44 17.73
N PRO A 154 15.98 -9.21 17.53
CA PRO A 154 15.23 -8.00 17.83
C PRO A 154 14.11 -7.73 16.81
N HIS A 155 12.92 -7.46 17.34
CA HIS A 155 11.69 -7.09 16.61
C HIS A 155 11.21 -5.72 17.05
N ALA A 156 10.49 -5.01 16.19
CA ALA A 156 9.90 -3.73 16.59
C ALA A 156 8.83 -3.94 17.67
N ASN A 157 8.88 -3.17 18.75
CA ASN A 157 7.77 -3.08 19.69
C ASN A 157 6.64 -2.21 19.10
N PRO A 158 5.49 -2.01 19.79
CA PRO A 158 4.41 -1.19 19.25
C PRO A 158 4.86 0.22 18.84
N GLN A 159 5.75 0.86 19.60
CA GLN A 159 6.30 2.17 19.23
C GLN A 159 7.24 2.09 18.02
N GLY A 160 8.05 1.03 17.91
CA GLY A 160 8.86 0.76 16.72
C GLY A 160 8.03 0.60 15.46
N HIS A 161 6.88 -0.09 15.54
CA HIS A 161 5.95 -0.15 14.41
C HIS A 161 5.35 1.22 14.04
N SER A 162 5.07 2.06 15.04
CA SER A 162 4.63 3.45 14.79
C SER A 162 5.73 4.27 14.12
N HIS A 163 6.99 4.08 14.54
CA HIS A 163 8.15 4.71 13.92
C HIS A 163 8.31 4.29 12.45
N VAL A 164 8.22 2.99 12.15
CA VAL A 164 8.29 2.49 10.76
C VAL A 164 7.16 3.08 9.91
N ALA A 165 5.92 3.05 10.40
CA ALA A 165 4.77 3.58 9.66
C ALA A 165 4.91 5.09 9.36
N SER A 166 5.40 5.89 10.31
CA SER A 166 5.60 7.34 10.11
C SER A 166 6.70 7.64 9.09
N ARG A 167 7.75 6.83 9.04
CA ARG A 167 8.84 6.96 8.05
C ARG A 167 8.42 6.50 6.65
N LEU A 168 7.52 5.53 6.55
CA LEU A 168 6.94 5.07 5.28
C LEU A 168 5.95 6.06 4.69
N LEU A 169 5.13 6.70 5.54
CA LEU A 169 4.02 7.55 5.12
C LEU A 169 4.37 8.55 4.00
N PRO A 170 5.39 9.43 4.13
CA PRO A 170 5.69 10.40 3.07
C PRO A 170 6.15 9.74 1.77
N GLN A 171 6.87 8.61 1.83
CA GLN A 171 7.33 7.88 0.65
C GLN A 171 6.15 7.23 -0.08
N VAL A 172 5.22 6.65 0.67
CA VAL A 172 4.02 6.00 0.11
C VAL A 172 3.09 7.05 -0.49
N VAL A 173 2.89 8.19 0.18
CA VAL A 173 2.12 9.32 -0.36
C VAL A 173 2.72 9.80 -1.68
N ALA A 174 4.04 9.97 -1.75
CA ALA A 174 4.72 10.36 -2.99
C ALA A 174 4.53 9.32 -4.11
N ALA A 175 4.62 8.02 -3.78
CA ALA A 175 4.48 6.94 -4.75
C ALA A 175 3.04 6.75 -5.28
N ILE A 176 2.02 7.02 -4.45
CA ILE A 176 0.62 6.98 -4.87
C ILE A 176 0.35 8.08 -5.91
N GLY A 177 0.83 9.31 -5.66
CA GLY A 177 0.59 10.48 -6.50
C GLY A 177 -0.56 11.36 -5.99
N LYS A 178 -1.05 12.30 -6.82
CA LYS A 178 -2.17 13.19 -6.45
C LYS A 178 -3.43 12.38 -6.14
N LYS A 179 -4.22 12.85 -5.18
CA LYS A 179 -5.59 12.36 -4.93
C LYS A 179 -6.37 12.48 -6.24
N LYS A 180 -7.00 11.38 -6.69
CA LYS A 180 -8.02 11.47 -7.73
C LYS A 180 -9.28 12.08 -7.13
#